data_AF-A0A2W6CBX4-F1
#
_entry.id   AF-A0A2W6CBX4-F1
#
_cell.length_a   1.000
_cell.length_b   1.000
_cell.length_c   1.000
_cell.angle_alpha   90.00
_cell.angle_beta   90.00
_cell.angle_gamma   90.00
#
_symmetry.space_group_name_H-M   'P 1'
#
loop_
_entity.id
_entity.type
_entity.pdbx_description
1 polymer ?
#
loop_
_entity_poly.entity_id
_entity_poly.type
_entity_poly.pdbx_seq_one_letter_code
_entity_poly.pdbx_strand_id
1 'polypeptide(L)'
;MRNIPIAVLIPAVMKKAGLVWIEPTGAPASAVWMVWHESTCYVLHGGGEQIVPGLADTSTCYVITRSATTRERTLRWKADVHHVQSETAEWNELLPLLIAKRLNLSDYEQAPQRWARECMLSRLHPSISRAPAALDD
;
A
#
# COMPACT_ATOMS: atom_id res chain seq x y z
N MET A 1 -14.33 27.35 3.35
CA MET A 1 -13.38 26.24 3.58
C MET A 1 -12.73 25.91 2.24
N ARG A 2 -11.39 25.89 2.13
CA ARG A 2 -10.73 25.53 0.85
C ARG A 2 -10.91 24.03 0.61
N ASN A 3 -11.49 23.67 -0.52
CA ASN A 3 -11.53 22.29 -0.98
C ASN A 3 -10.14 21.90 -1.52
N ILE A 4 -9.33 21.20 -0.74
CA ILE A 4 -8.00 20.77 -1.15
C ILE A 4 -8.15 19.47 -1.97
N PRO A 5 -7.62 19.40 -3.20
CA PRO A 5 -7.72 18.17 -4.00
C PRO A 5 -7.08 16.97 -3.29
N ILE A 6 -7.74 15.81 -3.35
CA ILE A 6 -7.25 14.58 -2.71
C ILE A 6 -5.84 14.20 -3.16
N ALA A 7 -5.51 14.44 -4.44
CA ALA A 7 -4.17 14.20 -5.00
C ALA A 7 -3.06 14.98 -4.26
N VAL A 8 -3.37 16.17 -3.73
CA VAL A 8 -2.44 16.98 -2.92
C VAL A 8 -2.30 16.41 -1.50
N LEU A 9 -3.38 15.85 -0.95
CA LEU A 9 -3.39 15.29 0.40
C LEU A 9 -2.66 13.94 0.49
N ILE A 10 -2.75 13.10 -0.54
CA ILE A 10 -2.19 11.74 -0.53
C ILE A 10 -0.69 11.76 -0.14
N PRO A 11 0.23 12.47 -0.83
CA PRO A 11 1.64 12.44 -0.47
C PRO A 11 1.91 12.96 0.96
N ALA A 12 1.20 14.01 1.38
CA ALA A 12 1.40 14.62 2.71
C ALA A 12 0.97 13.68 3.84
N VAL A 13 -0.12 12.92 3.64
CA VAL A 13 -0.64 11.96 4.61
C VAL A 13 0.18 10.67 4.59
N MET A 14 0.48 10.13 3.40
CA MET A 14 1.17 8.86 3.26
C MET A 14 2.62 8.91 3.76
N LYS A 15 3.34 10.03 3.58
CA LYS A 15 4.70 10.22 4.14
C LYS A 15 4.77 10.08 5.66
N LYS A 16 3.65 10.32 6.36
CA LYS A 16 3.56 10.23 7.83
C LYS A 16 2.98 8.90 8.31
N ALA A 17 2.43 8.07 7.40
CA ALA A 17 1.79 6.84 7.75
C ALA A 17 2.83 5.75 8.06
N GLY A 18 2.71 5.12 9.23
CA GLY A 18 3.42 3.87 9.56
C GLY A 18 2.58 2.61 9.39
N LEU A 19 1.26 2.77 9.32
CA LEU A 19 0.26 1.70 9.17
C LEU A 19 -0.89 2.22 8.32
N VAL A 20 -1.40 1.40 7.42
CA VAL A 20 -2.57 1.70 6.57
C VAL A 20 -3.53 0.52 6.54
N TRP A 21 -4.75 0.75 6.08
CA TRP A 21 -5.73 -0.30 5.78
C TRP A 21 -5.84 -0.43 4.28
N ILE A 22 -5.63 -1.63 3.77
CA ILE A 22 -5.84 -1.96 2.36
C ILE A 22 -7.14 -2.71 2.24
N GLU A 23 -8.03 -2.20 1.40
CA GLU A 23 -9.35 -2.77 1.11
C GLU A 23 -9.40 -3.14 -0.37
N PRO A 24 -8.97 -4.37 -0.73
CA PRO A 24 -9.09 -4.88 -2.09
C PRO A 24 -10.56 -4.96 -2.52
N THR A 25 -10.82 -4.78 -3.81
CA THR A 25 -12.19 -4.91 -4.34
C THR A 25 -12.75 -6.30 -4.07
N GLY A 26 -13.90 -6.37 -3.38
CA GLY A 26 -14.54 -7.63 -3.02
C GLY A 26 -13.97 -8.34 -1.78
N ALA A 27 -13.05 -7.72 -1.04
CA ALA A 27 -12.43 -8.30 0.16
C ALA A 27 -12.43 -7.31 1.35
N PRO A 28 -12.36 -7.82 2.60
CA PRO A 28 -12.32 -6.96 3.78
C PRO A 28 -10.99 -6.19 3.89
N ALA A 29 -11.05 -5.02 4.54
CA ALA A 29 -9.87 -4.20 4.79
C ALA A 29 -8.92 -4.83 5.82
N SER A 30 -7.62 -4.91 5.49
CA SER A 30 -6.56 -5.44 6.37
C SER A 30 -5.58 -4.34 6.77
N ALA A 31 -5.20 -4.29 8.05
CA ALA A 31 -4.19 -3.34 8.54
C ALA A 31 -2.78 -3.85 8.23
N VAL A 32 -1.96 -3.03 7.58
CA VAL A 32 -0.65 -3.42 7.07
C VAL A 32 0.39 -2.32 7.27
N TRP A 33 1.64 -2.74 7.47
CA TRP A 33 2.77 -1.83 7.29
C TRP A 33 3.03 -1.64 5.78
N MET A 34 3.62 -0.51 5.42
CA MET A 34 3.87 -0.16 4.02
C MET A 34 5.16 0.65 3.87
N VAL A 35 5.61 0.76 2.62
CA VAL A 35 6.60 1.75 2.17
C VAL A 35 5.88 2.78 1.30
N TRP A 36 6.10 4.07 1.58
CA TRP A 36 5.76 5.16 0.67
C TRP A 36 7.03 5.62 -0.05
N HIS A 37 7.09 5.42 -1.36
CA HIS A 37 8.26 5.74 -2.19
C HIS A 37 7.78 6.29 -3.55
N GLU A 38 8.42 7.35 -4.05
CA GLU A 38 8.08 8.00 -5.33
C GLU A 38 6.57 8.15 -5.57
N SER A 39 5.87 8.74 -4.61
CA SER A 39 4.43 8.99 -4.64
C SER A 39 3.53 7.74 -4.79
N THR A 40 4.06 6.58 -4.41
CA THR A 40 3.40 5.29 -4.54
C THR A 40 3.49 4.50 -3.24
N CYS A 41 2.43 3.75 -2.92
CA CYS A 41 2.37 2.91 -1.73
C CYS A 41 2.72 1.46 -2.12
N TYR A 42 3.69 0.87 -1.43
CA TYR A 42 4.15 -0.50 -1.66
C TYR A 42 3.84 -1.36 -0.44
N VAL A 43 3.28 -2.55 -0.70
CA VAL A 43 2.86 -3.51 0.32
C VAL A 43 3.45 -4.86 0.00
N LEU A 44 4.35 -5.33 0.87
CA LEU A 44 4.85 -6.71 0.84
C LEU A 44 3.88 -7.59 1.63
N HIS A 45 3.45 -8.72 1.07
CA HIS A 45 2.48 -9.62 1.69
C HIS A 45 2.67 -11.07 1.25
N GLY A 46 2.11 -12.02 2.01
CA GLY A 46 2.33 -13.46 1.81
C GLY A 46 3.65 -13.95 2.43
N GLY A 47 3.99 -15.23 2.24
CA GLY A 47 5.32 -15.77 2.62
C GLY A 47 5.72 -15.59 4.08
N GLY A 48 4.76 -15.72 5.00
CA GLY A 48 4.96 -15.48 6.43
C GLY A 48 4.93 -14.00 6.85
N GLU A 49 4.85 -13.06 5.91
CA GLU A 49 4.50 -11.67 6.18
C GLU A 49 2.97 -11.50 6.32
N GLN A 50 2.54 -10.25 6.41
CA GLN A 50 1.13 -9.88 6.55
C GLN A 50 0.24 -10.46 5.45
N ILE A 51 -0.99 -10.82 5.82
CA ILE A 51 -2.00 -11.37 4.92
C ILE A 51 -2.94 -10.24 4.49
N VAL A 52 -3.14 -10.10 3.17
CA VAL A 52 -4.07 -9.11 2.60
C VAL A 52 -5.02 -9.83 1.63
N PRO A 53 -6.16 -10.34 2.11
CA PRO A 53 -7.07 -11.15 1.29
C PRO A 53 -7.52 -10.41 0.02
N GLY A 54 -7.40 -11.07 -1.13
CA GLY A 54 -7.85 -10.53 -2.42
C GLY A 54 -6.94 -9.48 -3.06
N LEU A 55 -5.87 -9.01 -2.39
CA LEU A 55 -4.96 -8.02 -2.99
C LEU A 55 -4.18 -8.62 -4.17
N ALA A 56 -3.88 -9.91 -4.12
CA ALA A 56 -3.18 -10.63 -5.17
C ALA A 56 -3.94 -10.64 -6.51
N ASP A 57 -5.26 -10.71 -6.44
CA ASP A 57 -6.13 -11.04 -7.57
C ASP A 57 -6.91 -9.84 -8.09
N THR A 58 -6.78 -8.67 -7.45
CA THR A 58 -7.48 -7.44 -7.85
C THR A 58 -6.58 -6.51 -8.65
N SER A 59 -7.19 -5.75 -9.56
CA SER A 59 -6.55 -4.62 -10.25
C SER A 59 -6.75 -3.28 -9.54
N THR A 60 -7.64 -3.21 -8.54
CA THR A 60 -7.90 -1.97 -7.78
C THR A 60 -8.20 -2.25 -6.30
N CYS A 61 -7.83 -1.31 -5.45
CA CYS A 61 -8.15 -1.33 -4.02
C CYS A 61 -8.37 0.08 -3.48
N TYR A 62 -8.82 0.19 -2.23
CA TYR A 62 -8.73 1.43 -1.47
C TYR A 62 -7.60 1.37 -0.45
N VAL A 63 -6.87 2.48 -0.34
CA VAL A 63 -5.89 2.72 0.72
C VAL A 63 -6.50 3.70 1.71
N ILE A 64 -6.52 3.31 2.98
CA ILE A 64 -7.15 4.06 4.06
C ILE A 64 -6.12 4.35 5.14
N THR A 65 -5.96 5.62 5.51
CA THR A 65 -5.19 6.02 6.68
C THR A 65 -6.10 6.34 7.84
N ARG A 66 -5.60 6.11 9.05
CA ARG A 66 -6.27 6.47 10.29
C ARG A 66 -5.37 7.35 11.15
N SER A 67 -5.98 8.22 11.92
CA SER A 67 -5.30 9.02 12.94
C SER A 67 -4.64 8.10 13.96
N ALA A 68 -3.34 8.29 14.22
CA ALA A 68 -2.64 7.51 15.23
C ALA A 68 -3.20 7.77 16.65
N THR A 69 -3.80 8.95 16.87
CA THR A 69 -4.33 9.38 18.17
C THR A 69 -5.81 9.01 18.33
N THR A 70 -6.66 9.42 17.38
CA THR A 70 -8.12 9.25 17.48
C THR A 70 -8.62 7.97 16.83
N ARG A 71 -7.78 7.29 16.02
CA ARG A 71 -8.13 6.11 15.20
C ARG A 71 -9.24 6.36 14.16
N GLU A 72 -9.69 7.59 14.00
CA GLU A 72 -10.64 7.99 12.95
C GLU A 72 -9.98 7.91 11.57
N ARG A 73 -10.79 7.63 10.54
CA ARG A 73 -10.32 7.61 9.16
C ARG A 73 -9.93 9.02 8.74
N THR A 74 -8.69 9.19 8.28
CA THR A 74 -8.16 10.51 7.89
C THR A 74 -8.18 10.69 6.38
N LEU A 75 -7.95 9.62 5.62
CA LEU A 75 -7.97 9.64 4.16
C LEU A 75 -8.37 8.27 3.63
N ARG A 76 -9.18 8.23 2.57
CA ARG A 76 -9.45 7.02 1.77
C ARG A 76 -9.30 7.37 0.30
N TRP A 77 -8.42 6.69 -0.41
CA TRP A 77 -8.16 6.94 -1.84
C TRP A 77 -8.09 5.62 -2.62
N LYS A 78 -8.53 5.65 -3.88
CA LYS A 78 -8.52 4.48 -4.77
C LYS A 78 -7.14 4.33 -5.39
N ALA A 79 -6.64 3.10 -5.46
CA ALA A 79 -5.36 2.76 -6.07
C ALA A 79 -5.51 1.71 -7.16
N ASP A 80 -4.72 1.86 -8.21
CA ASP A 80 -4.47 0.83 -9.20
C ASP A 80 -3.38 -0.10 -8.64
N VAL A 81 -3.65 -1.41 -8.70
CA VAL A 81 -2.80 -2.46 -8.13
C VAL A 81 -1.99 -3.09 -9.24
N HIS A 82 -0.67 -3.10 -9.06
CA HIS A 82 0.28 -3.82 -9.89
C HIS A 82 1.21 -4.65 -9.01
N HIS A 83 1.77 -5.72 -9.56
CA HIS A 83 2.76 -6.54 -8.83
C HIS A 83 4.16 -6.25 -9.34
N VAL A 84 5.06 -5.94 -8.42
CA VAL A 84 6.48 -5.79 -8.70
C VAL A 84 7.09 -7.19 -8.68
N GLN A 85 7.62 -7.62 -9.81
CA GLN A 85 8.27 -8.94 -9.92
C GLN A 85 9.54 -8.95 -9.09
N SER A 86 9.78 -10.06 -8.38
CA SER A 86 11.00 -10.27 -7.61
C SER A 86 12.25 -10.12 -8.48
N GLU A 87 13.36 -9.68 -7.88
CA GLU A 87 14.68 -9.57 -8.52
C GLU A 87 14.77 -8.54 -9.67
N THR A 88 13.69 -7.85 -10.00
CA THR A 88 13.71 -6.71 -10.93
C THR A 88 14.40 -5.49 -10.31
N ALA A 89 14.78 -4.51 -11.14
CA ALA A 89 15.38 -3.27 -10.67
C ALA A 89 14.51 -2.53 -9.64
N GLU A 90 13.19 -2.41 -9.90
CA GLU A 90 12.23 -1.78 -8.99
C GLU A 90 12.15 -2.53 -7.64
N TRP A 91 12.14 -3.87 -7.68
CA TRP A 91 12.18 -4.68 -6.46
C TRP A 91 13.47 -4.42 -5.66
N ASN A 92 14.62 -4.46 -6.32
CA ASN A 92 15.93 -4.30 -5.67
C ASN A 92 16.11 -2.90 -5.07
N GLU A 93 15.53 -1.87 -5.69
CA GLU A 93 15.48 -0.51 -5.17
C GLU A 93 14.65 -0.42 -3.87
N LEU A 94 13.52 -1.13 -3.82
CA LEU A 94 12.58 -1.09 -2.68
C LEU A 94 13.03 -1.97 -1.49
N LEU A 95 13.82 -3.01 -1.72
CA LEU A 95 14.30 -3.93 -0.69
C LEU A 95 14.87 -3.25 0.57
N PRO A 96 15.85 -2.32 0.49
CA PRO A 96 16.38 -1.67 1.69
C PRO A 96 15.31 -0.87 2.45
N LEU A 97 14.33 -0.29 1.75
CA LEU A 97 13.22 0.43 2.36
C LEU A 97 12.25 -0.52 3.08
N LEU A 98 11.97 -1.68 2.49
CA LEU A 98 11.14 -2.73 3.09
C LEU A 98 11.77 -3.27 4.37
N ILE A 99 13.08 -3.58 4.33
CA ILE A 99 13.85 -4.03 5.51
C ILE A 99 13.76 -2.99 6.63
N ALA A 100 14.00 -1.71 6.33
CA ALA A 100 13.95 -0.64 7.31
C ALA A 100 12.54 -0.44 7.91
N LYS A 101 11.47 -0.73 7.16
CA LYS A 101 10.09 -0.61 7.64
C LYS A 101 9.63 -1.81 8.48
N ARG A 102 10.24 -2.99 8.32
CA ARG A 102 9.86 -4.19 9.08
C ARG A 102 10.53 -4.19 10.46
N LEU A 103 9.91 -3.47 11.41
CA LEU A 103 10.46 -3.23 12.76
C LEU A 103 10.77 -4.49 13.58
N ASN A 104 10.08 -5.61 13.32
CA ASN A 104 10.28 -6.90 14.02
C ASN A 104 10.82 -7.98 13.08
N LEU A 105 11.61 -7.58 12.07
CA LEU A 105 12.32 -8.55 11.24
C LEU A 105 13.41 -9.20 12.11
N SER A 106 13.52 -10.53 12.06
CA SER A 106 14.51 -11.26 12.87
C SER A 106 15.60 -11.90 12.01
N ASP A 107 15.29 -12.18 10.76
CA ASP A 107 16.13 -12.83 9.76
C ASP A 107 16.64 -11.83 8.71
N TYR A 108 17.18 -10.68 9.14
CA TYR A 108 17.57 -9.57 8.26
C TYR A 108 18.41 -9.99 7.04
N GLU A 109 19.33 -10.93 7.22
CA GLU A 109 20.22 -11.42 6.16
C GLU A 109 19.52 -12.35 5.16
N GLN A 110 18.52 -13.14 5.61
CA GLN A 110 17.83 -14.13 4.77
C GLN A 110 16.51 -13.59 4.19
N ALA A 111 15.95 -12.54 4.81
CA ALA A 111 14.68 -11.95 4.44
C ALA A 111 14.59 -11.56 2.95
N PRO A 112 15.61 -10.93 2.32
CA PRO A 112 15.52 -10.56 0.90
C PRO A 112 15.28 -11.77 -0.02
N GLN A 113 16.03 -12.86 0.18
CA GLN A 113 15.91 -14.08 -0.62
C GLN A 113 14.61 -14.83 -0.30
N ARG A 114 14.20 -14.86 0.97
CA ARG A 114 12.91 -15.44 1.38
C ARG A 114 11.74 -14.67 0.77
N TRP A 115 11.74 -13.35 0.88
CA TRP A 115 10.70 -12.49 0.31
C TRP A 115 10.59 -12.63 -1.21
N ALA A 116 11.72 -12.71 -1.92
CA ALA A 116 11.71 -12.95 -3.37
C ALA A 116 11.04 -14.27 -3.76
N ARG A 117 11.12 -15.30 -2.89
CA ARG A 117 10.55 -16.64 -3.16
C ARG A 117 9.12 -16.80 -2.69
N GLU A 118 8.77 -16.16 -1.57
CA GLU A 118 7.56 -16.49 -0.81
C GLU A 118 6.56 -15.33 -0.71
N CYS A 119 7.01 -14.09 -0.94
CA CYS A 119 6.18 -12.90 -0.80
C CYS A 119 5.85 -12.30 -2.17
N MET A 120 4.82 -11.46 -2.19
CA MET A 120 4.51 -10.59 -3.29
C MET A 120 4.59 -9.13 -2.87
N LEU A 121 5.12 -8.29 -3.76
CA LEU A 121 5.18 -6.84 -3.57
C LEU A 121 4.14 -6.18 -4.47
N SER A 122 3.09 -5.64 -3.87
CA SER A 122 2.04 -4.92 -4.59
C SER A 122 2.32 -3.42 -4.56
N ARG A 123 2.36 -2.83 -5.75
CA ARG A 123 2.44 -1.39 -6.01
C ARG A 123 1.02 -0.82 -6.13
N LEU A 124 0.72 0.16 -5.28
CA LEU A 124 -0.58 0.81 -5.17
C LEU A 124 -0.43 2.27 -5.57
N HIS A 125 -0.65 2.55 -6.85
CA HIS A 125 -0.55 3.90 -7.40
C HIS A 125 -1.91 4.61 -7.30
N PRO A 126 -1.99 5.89 -6.89
CA PRO A 126 -3.25 6.61 -6.86
C PRO A 126 -3.97 6.55 -8.21
N SER A 127 -5.16 5.94 -8.23
CA SER A 127 -5.98 5.92 -9.45
C SER A 127 -6.39 7.35 -9.75
N ILE A 128 -5.93 7.88 -10.87
CA ILE A 128 -6.43 9.14 -11.41
C ILE A 128 -7.74 8.84 -12.14
N SER A 129 -8.74 8.32 -11.43
CA SER A 129 -10.08 8.23 -11.99
C SER A 129 -10.63 9.65 -12.07
N ARG A 130 -10.76 10.19 -13.30
CA ARG A 130 -11.78 11.20 -13.60
C ARG A 130 -13.07 10.67 -12.98
N ALA A 131 -13.76 11.47 -12.17
CA ALA A 131 -15.01 11.04 -11.55
C ALA A 131 -15.88 10.32 -12.61
N PRO A 132 -16.52 9.19 -12.29
CA PRO A 132 -17.60 8.73 -13.16
C PRO A 132 -18.57 9.92 -13.32
N ALA A 133 -18.99 10.18 -14.56
CA ALA A 133 -20.11 11.07 -14.80
C ALA A 133 -21.24 10.66 -13.84
N ALA A 134 -21.92 11.66 -13.29
CA ALA A 134 -22.92 11.51 -12.25
C ALA A 134 -23.77 10.24 -12.45
N LEU A 135 -24.02 9.52 -11.36
CA LEU A 135 -25.19 8.65 -11.32
C LEU A 135 -26.39 9.60 -11.32
N ASP A 136 -27.01 9.74 -12.48
CA ASP A 136 -28.37 10.23 -12.60
C ASP A 136 -29.30 9.18 -11.96
N ASP A 137 -30.04 9.60 -10.94
CA ASP A 137 -31.47 9.32 -10.72
C ASP A 137 -32.01 10.24 -9.60
#